data_AF-A0A3D1Q9Z9-F1
#
_entry.id   AF-A0A3D1Q9Z9-F1
#
_cell.length_a   1.000
_cell.length_b   1.000
_cell.length_c   1.000
_cell.angle_alpha   90.00
_cell.angle_beta   90.00
_cell.angle_gamma   90.00
#
_symmetry.space_group_name_H-M   'P 1'
#
loop_
_entity.id
_entity.type
_entity.pdbx_description
1 polymer ?
#
loop_
_entity_poly.entity_id
_entity_poly.type
_entity_poly.pdbx_seq_one_letter_code
_entity_poly.pdbx_strand_id
1 'polypeptide(L)'
;GSQGEPMSALTRMATADHRWVVIEPGDTVIISATPIPGNEKLVARTVDLLYRQGAEVIYEKRMGVHVSGHASQEELKILINLIKPKYFMPVHGEYRHLMTHAKLAESL
;
A
#
# COMPACT_ATOMS: atom_id res chain seq x y z
N GLY A 1 8.10 -7.48 -0.42
CA GLY A 1 8.62 -7.46 0.96
C GLY A 1 7.74 -6.67 1.89
N SER A 2 7.33 -5.48 1.45
CA SER A 2 6.43 -4.61 2.21
C SER A 2 5.01 -5.16 2.40
N GLN A 3 4.67 -6.30 1.78
CA GLN A 3 3.38 -6.98 1.94
C GLN A 3 3.48 -8.22 2.84
N GLY A 4 4.63 -8.46 3.48
CA GLY A 4 4.86 -9.60 4.36
C GLY A 4 4.97 -10.93 3.61
N GLU A 5 5.37 -10.90 2.34
CA GLU A 5 5.52 -12.12 1.54
C GLU A 5 6.60 -13.03 2.17
N PRO A 6 6.33 -14.31 2.48
CA PRO A 6 7.18 -15.13 3.33
C PRO A 6 8.65 -15.25 2.88
N MET A 7 8.89 -15.32 1.57
CA MET A 7 10.23 -15.47 0.99
C MET A 7 10.90 -14.13 0.67
N SER A 8 10.26 -13.00 0.99
CA SER A 8 10.83 -11.69 0.71
C SER A 8 12.01 -11.37 1.62
N ALA A 9 12.90 -10.49 1.15
CA ALA A 9 14.07 -10.08 1.91
C ALA A 9 13.69 -9.52 3.30
N LEU A 10 12.68 -8.64 3.37
CA LEU A 10 12.23 -8.04 4.62
C LEU A 10 11.70 -9.08 5.61
N THR A 11 10.86 -10.02 5.16
CA THR A 11 10.33 -11.07 6.05
C THR A 11 11.45 -12.00 6.53
N ARG A 12 12.42 -12.32 5.66
CA ARG A 12 13.61 -13.10 6.06
C ARG A 12 14.51 -12.36 7.04
N MET A 13 14.67 -11.05 6.90
CA MET A 13 15.38 -10.22 7.89
C MET A 13 14.62 -10.24 9.22
N ALA A 14 13.29 -10.09 9.18
CA ALA A 14 12.43 -10.15 10.37
C ALA A 14 12.45 -11.52 11.09
N THR A 15 12.71 -12.62 10.38
CA THR A 15 12.87 -13.96 10.97
C THR A 15 14.33 -14.36 11.23
N ALA A 16 15.30 -13.44 11.08
CA ALA A 16 16.73 -13.71 11.20
C ALA A 16 17.27 -14.83 10.27
N ASP A 17 16.63 -15.03 9.11
CA ASP A 17 17.01 -16.02 8.08
C ASP A 17 17.66 -15.36 6.83
N HIS A 18 17.87 -14.04 6.86
CA HIS A 18 18.50 -13.34 5.76
C HIS A 18 20.04 -13.47 5.80
N ARG A 19 20.64 -13.96 4.71
CA ARG A 19 22.06 -14.37 4.67
C ARG A 19 23.07 -13.25 4.98
N TRP A 20 22.74 -12.02 4.61
CA TRP A 20 23.70 -10.90 4.62
C TRP A 20 23.33 -9.74 5.53
N VAL A 21 22.09 -9.71 6.01
CA VAL A 21 21.56 -8.56 6.76
C VAL A 21 20.83 -9.11 7.96
N VAL A 22 21.25 -8.67 9.14
CA VAL A 22 20.66 -9.00 10.42
C VAL A 22 20.12 -7.71 11.01
N ILE A 23 18.96 -7.78 11.66
CA ILE A 23 18.38 -6.63 12.35
C ILE A 23 19.03 -6.53 13.73
N GLU A 24 19.55 -5.35 14.06
CA GLU A 24 20.15 -5.06 15.35
C GLU A 24 19.26 -4.12 16.17
N PRO A 25 19.31 -4.19 17.52
CA PRO A 25 18.57 -3.26 18.37
C PRO A 25 18.94 -1.80 18.07
N GLY A 26 17.93 -0.96 17.81
CA GLY A 26 18.11 0.44 17.42
C GLY A 26 18.03 0.71 15.91
N ASP A 27 18.00 -0.33 15.07
CA ASP A 27 17.75 -0.16 13.64
C ASP A 27 16.36 0.44 13.38
N THR A 28 16.26 1.33 12.39
CA THR A 28 14.97 1.87 11.93
C THR A 28 14.55 1.22 10.61
N VAL A 29 13.37 0.62 10.60
CA VAL A 29 12.78 -0.01 9.41
C VAL A 29 11.58 0.78 8.93
N ILE A 30 11.64 1.29 7.72
CA ILE A 30 10.54 2.06 7.10
C ILE A 30 9.78 1.18 6.12
N ILE A 31 8.50 0.92 6.41
CA ILE A 31 7.60 0.22 5.49
C ILE A 31 6.76 1.27 4.73
N SER A 32 7.31 1.71 3.60
CA SER A 32 6.69 2.70 2.70
C SER A 32 5.61 2.09 1.79
N ALA A 33 4.68 1.32 2.36
CA ALA A 33 3.56 0.72 1.64
C ALA A 33 2.32 0.57 2.52
N THR A 34 1.14 0.58 1.89
CA THR A 34 -0.10 0.15 2.55
C THR A 34 -0.32 -1.35 2.29
N PRO A 35 -0.76 -2.13 3.30
CA PRO A 35 -1.18 -3.51 3.06
C PRO A 35 -2.28 -3.57 2.00
N ILE A 36 -2.07 -4.41 0.99
CA ILE A 36 -3.11 -4.75 0.02
C ILE A 36 -4.15 -5.59 0.76
N PRO A 37 -5.47 -5.43 0.47
CA PRO A 37 -6.51 -6.25 1.06
C PRO A 37 -6.18 -7.75 0.99
N GLY A 38 -6.17 -8.42 2.14
CA GLY A 38 -5.79 -9.82 2.30
C GLY A 38 -4.38 -10.06 2.87
N ASN A 39 -3.49 -9.06 2.81
CA ASN A 39 -2.12 -9.16 3.31
C ASN A 39 -1.92 -8.56 4.71
N GLU A 40 -2.96 -8.03 5.34
CA GLU A 40 -2.86 -7.28 6.61
C GLU A 40 -2.19 -8.12 7.70
N LYS A 41 -2.58 -9.40 7.82
CA LYS A 41 -1.99 -10.32 8.81
C LYS A 41 -0.52 -10.62 8.54
N LEU A 42 -0.12 -10.71 7.28
CA LEU A 42 1.26 -10.99 6.89
C LEU A 42 2.17 -9.80 7.20
N VAL A 43 1.70 -8.59 6.90
CA VAL A 43 2.41 -7.36 7.22
C VAL A 43 2.51 -7.19 8.74
N ALA A 44 1.40 -7.35 9.47
CA ALA A 44 1.39 -7.24 10.94
C ALA A 44 2.38 -8.22 11.58
N ARG A 45 2.40 -9.49 11.14
CA ARG A 45 3.36 -10.48 11.63
C ARG A 45 4.81 -10.08 11.35
N THR A 46 5.09 -9.53 10.16
CA THR A 46 6.44 -9.08 9.81
C THR A 46 6.88 -7.93 10.72
N VAL A 47 5.98 -6.99 10.99
CA VAL A 47 6.22 -5.86 11.91
C VAL A 47 6.46 -6.35 13.35
N ASP A 48 5.65 -7.26 13.86
CA ASP A 48 5.82 -7.84 15.20
C ASP A 48 7.20 -8.50 15.37
N LEU A 49 7.66 -9.20 14.33
CA LEU A 49 8.96 -9.85 14.31
C LEU A 49 10.13 -8.85 14.29
N LEU A 50 9.98 -7.73 13.57
CA LEU A 50 10.96 -6.64 13.57
C LEU A 50 11.05 -5.97 14.95
N TYR A 51 9.91 -5.67 15.59
CA TYR A 51 9.89 -5.13 16.95
C TYR A 51 10.51 -6.10 17.96
N ARG A 52 10.29 -7.42 17.82
CA ARG A 52 10.93 -8.44 18.68
C ARG A 52 12.44 -8.47 18.56
N GLN A 53 13.01 -8.05 17.43
CA GLN A 53 14.46 -7.92 17.26
C GLN A 53 15.01 -6.59 17.78
N GLY A 54 14.16 -5.68 18.28
CA GLY A 54 14.57 -4.40 18.85
C GLY A 54 14.68 -3.27 17.82
N ALA A 55 14.14 -3.45 16.61
CA ALA A 55 14.04 -2.37 15.63
C ALA A 55 12.91 -1.41 15.95
N GLU A 56 13.10 -0.14 15.61
CA GLU A 56 12.02 0.82 15.46
C GLU A 56 11.37 0.67 14.09
N VAL A 57 10.06 0.49 14.03
CA VAL A 57 9.35 0.31 12.77
C VAL A 57 8.46 1.51 12.48
N ILE A 58 8.68 2.14 11.33
CA ILE A 58 7.85 3.20 10.78
C ILE A 58 6.93 2.57 9.74
N TYR A 59 5.72 2.22 10.16
CA TYR A 59 4.71 1.59 9.31
C TYR A 59 3.34 2.19 9.65
N GLU A 60 2.82 3.11 8.84
CA GLU A 60 1.38 3.48 8.90
C GLU A 60 1.03 4.58 7.91
N LYS A 61 -0.24 4.58 7.49
CA LYS A 61 -0.85 5.64 6.66
C LYS A 61 -0.79 7.02 7.32
N ARG A 62 -0.83 7.10 8.67
CA ARG A 62 -0.84 8.37 9.42
C ARG A 62 0.51 9.08 9.44
N MET A 63 1.61 8.36 9.23
CA MET A 63 2.96 8.95 9.22
C MET A 63 3.36 9.52 7.85
N GLY A 64 2.45 9.54 6.87
CA GLY A 64 2.68 10.18 5.57
C GLY A 64 3.72 9.52 4.68
N VAL A 65 4.23 8.33 5.06
CA VAL A 65 5.31 7.63 4.35
C VAL A 65 4.86 6.97 3.05
N HIS A 66 3.56 6.93 2.75
CA HIS A 66 3.05 6.31 1.54
C HIS A 66 1.81 7.05 1.02
N VAL A 67 1.78 7.24 -0.30
CA VAL A 67 0.63 7.77 -1.04
C VAL A 67 0.14 6.72 -2.04
N SER A 68 -1.15 6.76 -2.37
CA SER A 68 -1.72 5.92 -3.43
C SER A 68 -1.07 6.26 -4.78
N GLY A 69 -0.77 5.24 -5.58
CA GLY A 69 -0.41 5.43 -7.00
C GLY A 69 -1.63 5.64 -7.92
N HIS A 70 -2.84 5.54 -7.38
CA HIS A 70 -4.10 5.76 -8.11
C HIS A 70 -4.76 7.07 -7.70
N ALA A 71 -5.32 7.75 -8.70
CA ALA A 71 -6.06 9.00 -8.55
C ALA A 71 -7.27 8.86 -7.62
N SER A 72 -7.44 9.84 -6.74
CA SER A 72 -8.62 10.03 -5.91
C SER A 72 -9.74 10.73 -6.69
N GLN A 73 -10.92 10.82 -6.08
CA GLN A 73 -12.12 11.34 -6.73
C GLN A 73 -11.91 12.71 -7.41
N GLU A 74 -11.26 13.67 -6.75
CA GLU A 74 -11.05 15.01 -7.34
C GLU A 74 -10.09 14.98 -8.54
N GLU A 75 -9.05 14.16 -8.49
CA GLU A 75 -8.11 13.98 -9.61
C GLU A 75 -8.81 13.31 -10.81
N LEU A 76 -9.71 12.34 -10.56
CA LEU A 76 -10.55 11.74 -11.60
C LEU A 76 -11.50 12.77 -12.23
N LYS A 77 -12.12 13.64 -11.43
CA LYS A 77 -12.98 14.74 -11.93
C LYS A 77 -12.21 15.70 -12.83
N ILE A 78 -10.98 16.06 -12.44
CA ILE A 78 -10.11 16.93 -13.25
C ILE A 78 -9.91 16.32 -14.63
N LEU A 79 -9.58 15.03 -14.70
CA LEU A 79 -9.36 14.34 -15.97
C LEU A 79 -10.61 14.31 -16.85
N ILE A 80 -11.77 13.99 -16.28
CA ILE A 80 -13.05 13.94 -17.01
C ILE A 80 -13.42 15.33 -17.55
N ASN A 81 -13.28 16.38 -16.73
CA ASN A 81 -13.57 17.76 -17.13
C ASN A 81 -12.61 18.30 -18.19
N LEU A 82 -11.36 17.83 -18.19
CA LEU A 82 -10.37 18.20 -19.20
C LEU A 82 -10.64 17.52 -20.55
N ILE A 83 -10.96 16.23 -20.53
CA ILE A 83 -11.15 15.43 -21.75
C ILE A 83 -12.52 15.66 -22.40
N LYS A 84 -13.56 15.88 -21.60
CA LYS A 84 -14.96 16.02 -22.05
C LYS A 84 -15.38 14.88 -23.00
N PRO A 85 -15.30 13.62 -22.55
CA PRO A 85 -15.54 12.48 -23.42
C PRO A 85 -17.02 12.37 -23.83
N LYS A 86 -17.29 12.00 -25.09
CA LYS A 86 -18.66 11.72 -25.58
C LYS A 86 -19.27 10.46 -24.96
N TYR A 87 -18.43 9.48 -24.64
CA TYR A 87 -18.79 8.23 -23.98
C TYR A 87 -17.76 7.94 -22.90
N PHE A 88 -18.21 7.43 -21.75
CA PHE A 88 -17.37 7.14 -20.61
C PHE A 88 -17.45 5.66 -20.23
N MET A 89 -16.30 5.00 -20.09
CA MET A 89 -16.20 3.60 -19.66
C MET A 89 -15.22 3.51 -18.49
N PRO A 90 -15.68 3.30 -17.24
CA PRO A 90 -14.78 3.11 -16.12
C PRO A 90 -14.03 1.78 -16.26
N VAL A 91 -12.74 1.79 -15.95
CA VAL A 91 -11.85 0.61 -16.01
C VAL A 91 -11.00 0.49 -14.74
N HIS A 92 -10.34 -0.67 -14.59
CA HIS A 92 -9.38 -0.97 -13.52
C HIS A 92 -9.93 -0.80 -12.08
N GLY A 93 -10.84 -1.70 -11.69
CA GLY A 93 -11.31 -1.84 -10.32
C GLY A 93 -12.42 -2.88 -10.21
N GLU A 94 -12.72 -3.34 -8.98
CA GLU A 94 -13.92 -4.12 -8.71
C GLU A 94 -15.21 -3.36 -9.08
N TYR A 95 -16.33 -4.08 -9.21
CA TYR A 95 -17.61 -3.53 -9.65
C TYR A 95 -18.07 -2.27 -8.87
N ARG A 96 -17.85 -2.23 -7.54
CA ARG A 96 -18.15 -1.06 -6.71
C ARG A 96 -17.35 0.19 -7.09
N HIS A 97 -16.10 0.01 -7.52
CA HIS A 97 -15.24 1.10 -7.99
C HIS A 97 -15.72 1.59 -9.35
N LEU A 98 -16.01 0.65 -10.27
CA LEU A 98 -16.52 0.97 -11.60
C LEU A 98 -17.85 1.73 -11.54
N MET A 99 -18.79 1.26 -10.71
CA MET A 99 -20.09 1.89 -10.49
C MET A 99 -19.93 3.30 -9.90
N THR A 100 -19.06 3.47 -8.90
CA THR A 100 -18.80 4.79 -8.30
C THR A 100 -18.13 5.74 -9.30
N HIS A 101 -17.22 5.25 -10.14
CA HIS A 101 -16.54 6.06 -11.15
C HIS A 101 -17.49 6.47 -12.28
N ALA A 102 -18.43 5.61 -12.69
CA ALA A 102 -19.50 5.97 -13.61
C ALA A 102 -20.39 7.09 -13.02
N LYS A 103 -20.86 6.91 -11.77
CA LYS A 103 -21.65 7.93 -11.07
C LYS A 103 -20.92 9.26 -10.93
N LEU A 104 -19.61 9.21 -10.71
CA LEU A 104 -18.76 10.39 -10.67
C LEU A 104 -18.80 11.15 -12.01
N ALA A 105 -18.65 10.44 -13.12
CA ALA A 105 -18.68 11.04 -14.45
C ALA A 105 -20.07 11.61 -14.80
N GLU A 106 -21.16 10.95 -14.39
CA GLU A 106 -22.54 11.44 -14.56
C GLU A 106 -22.85 12.70 -13.73
N SER A 107 -22.12 12.91 -12.62
CA SER A 107 -22.33 14.06 -11.73
C SER A 107 -21.62 15.35 -12.18
N LEU A 108 -20.83 15.30 -13.26
CA LEU A 108 -20.07 16.41 -13.83
C LEU A 108 -20.79 16.99 -15.04
#